data_AF-A0AA43LPS6-F1
#
_entry.id   AF-A0AA43LPS6-F1
#
_cell.length_a   1.000
_cell.length_b   1.000
_cell.length_c   1.000
_cell.angle_alpha   90.00
_cell.angle_beta   90.00
_cell.angle_gamma   90.00
#
_symmetry.space_group_name_H-M   'P 1'
#
loop_
_entity.id
_entity.type
_entity.pdbx_description
1 polymer ?
#
loop_
_entity_poly.entity_id
_entity_poly.type
_entity_poly.pdbx_seq_one_letter_code
_entity_poly.pdbx_strand_id
1 'polypeptide(L)'
;MGIVALGEIVIALFFSKKVFQRNGKPAHLNQIANAFERIFNCSFGSIYDQQEKVFDRKPFNRTKALDFLRNLIIRKDKEGRNKQDEK
;
A
#
# COMPACT_ATOMS: atom_id res chain seq x y z
N MET A 1 -7.69 -6.86 -7.62
CA MET A 1 -7.45 -5.74 -6.69
C MET A 1 -7.80 -4.46 -7.43
N GLY A 2 -8.80 -3.70 -6.97
CA GLY A 2 -9.18 -2.45 -7.63
C GLY A 2 -8.22 -1.31 -7.33
N ILE A 3 -8.19 -0.28 -8.19
CA ILE A 3 -7.34 0.93 -8.04
C ILE A 3 -7.47 1.57 -6.64
N VAL A 4 -8.66 1.49 -6.05
CA VAL A 4 -8.96 2.04 -4.72
C VAL A 4 -8.20 1.30 -3.61
N ALA A 5 -8.06 -0.02 -3.70
CA ALA A 5 -7.32 -0.80 -2.68
C ALA A 5 -5.83 -0.49 -2.71
N LEU A 6 -5.27 -0.23 -3.90
CA LEU A 6 -3.90 0.25 -4.05
C LEU A 6 -3.73 1.67 -3.48
N GLY A 7 -4.70 2.56 -3.72
CA GLY A 7 -4.75 3.89 -3.10
C GLY A 7 -4.77 3.84 -1.57
N GLU A 8 -5.57 2.95 -0.98
CA GLU A 8 -5.60 2.71 0.48
C GLU A 8 -4.22 2.31 1.04
N ILE A 9 -3.49 1.44 0.35
CA ILE A 9 -2.13 1.03 0.74
C ILE A 9 -1.15 2.21 0.66
N VAL A 10 -1.20 3.01 -0.41
CA VAL A 10 -0.34 4.19 -0.58
C VAL A 10 -0.58 5.21 0.53
N ILE A 11 -1.84 5.48 0.87
CA ILE A 11 -2.23 6.40 1.93
C ILE A 11 -1.81 5.86 3.30
N ALA A 12 -2.00 4.56 3.56
CA ALA A 12 -1.55 3.94 4.81
C ALA A 12 -0.03 4.01 4.98
N LEU A 13 0.74 3.80 3.90
CA LEU A 13 2.20 3.95 3.90
C LEU A 13 2.63 5.39 4.18
N PHE A 14 1.93 6.36 3.58
CA PHE A 14 2.16 7.78 3.85
C PHE A 14 1.91 8.13 5.32
N PHE A 15 0.77 7.72 5.89
CA PHE A 15 0.45 7.96 7.31
C PHE A 15 1.35 7.21 8.28
N SER A 16 1.90 6.05 7.89
CA SER A 16 2.87 5.33 8.70
C SER A 16 4.13 6.17 8.97
N LYS A 17 4.45 7.16 8.11
CA LYS A 17 5.67 7.98 8.16
C LYS A 17 6.98 7.17 8.22
N LYS A 18 6.92 5.90 7.82
CA LYS A 18 8.06 4.98 7.77
C LYS A 18 8.70 4.89 6.38
N VAL A 19 8.11 5.57 5.40
CA VAL A 19 8.68 5.66 4.05
C VAL A 19 9.49 6.93 3.95
N PHE A 20 10.79 6.77 3.70
CA PHE A 20 11.73 7.86 3.56
C PHE A 20 12.26 7.92 2.13
N GLN A 21 12.52 9.14 1.68
CA GLN A 21 13.29 9.36 0.47
C GLN A 21 14.75 8.97 0.73
N ARG A 22 15.51 8.78 -0.35
CA ARG A 22 16.96 8.50 -0.30
C ARG A 22 17.76 9.54 0.48
N ASN A 23 17.17 10.73 0.66
CA ASN A 23 17.73 11.90 1.32
C ASN A 23 17.44 11.91 2.84
N GLY A 24 16.82 10.86 3.39
CA GLY A 24 16.43 10.75 4.80
C GLY A 24 15.16 11.52 5.20
N LYS A 25 14.58 12.32 4.28
CA LYS A 25 13.32 13.04 4.50
C LYS A 25 12.10 12.13 4.30
N PRO A 26 10.99 12.34 5.02
CA PRO A 26 9.77 11.56 4.80
C PRO A 26 9.28 11.69 3.35
N ALA A 27 8.79 10.59 2.78
CA ALA A 27 8.28 10.58 1.42
C ALA A 27 6.92 11.30 1.35
N HIS A 28 6.76 12.15 0.33
CA HIS A 28 5.48 12.78 0.05
C HIS A 28 4.52 11.78 -0.61
N LEU A 29 3.22 11.94 -0.36
CA LEU A 29 2.17 11.07 -0.92
C LEU A 29 2.31 10.88 -2.43
N ASN A 30 2.53 11.96 -3.19
CA ASN A 30 2.70 11.90 -4.65
C ASN A 30 3.90 11.04 -5.09
N GLN A 31 4.98 11.02 -4.31
CA GLN A 31 6.15 10.19 -4.64
C GLN A 31 5.88 8.71 -4.39
N ILE A 32 5.19 8.39 -3.30
CA ILE A 32 4.77 7.02 -3.00
C ILE A 32 3.77 6.54 -4.06
N ALA A 33 2.79 7.38 -4.41
CA ALA A 33 1.81 7.09 -5.46
C ALA A 33 2.48 6.81 -6.81
N ASN A 34 3.37 7.69 -7.27
CA ASN A 34 4.07 7.54 -8.56
C ASN A 34 4.96 6.27 -8.58
N ALA A 35 5.60 5.94 -7.46
CA ALA A 35 6.34 4.67 -7.34
C ALA A 35 5.41 3.46 -7.51
N PHE A 36 4.22 3.48 -6.90
CA PHE A 36 3.23 2.43 -7.05
C PHE A 36 2.63 2.36 -8.46
N GLU A 37 2.36 3.50 -9.10
CA GLU A 37 1.90 3.55 -10.51
C GLU A 37 2.90 2.84 -11.43
N ARG A 38 4.20 3.10 -11.24
CA ARG A 38 5.27 2.46 -12.02
C ARG A 38 5.40 0.97 -11.74
N ILE A 39 5.33 0.55 -10.47
CA ILE A 39 5.47 -0.86 -10.07
C ILE A 39 4.30 -1.70 -10.57
N PHE A 40 3.08 -1.17 -10.50
CA PHE A 40 1.86 -1.88 -10.85
C PHE A 40 1.35 -1.55 -12.27
N ASN A 41 2.08 -0.73 -13.02
CA ASN A 41 1.71 -0.23 -14.35
C ASN A 41 0.26 0.28 -14.41
N CYS A 42 -0.15 1.06 -13.41
CA CYS A 42 -1.49 1.60 -13.24
C CYS A 42 -1.45 3.13 -13.11
N SER A 43 -2.58 3.80 -13.32
CA SER A 43 -2.70 5.24 -13.01
C SER A 43 -3.76 5.49 -11.95
N PHE A 44 -3.38 6.20 -10.89
CA PHE A 44 -4.28 6.70 -9.86
C PHE A 44 -5.00 7.98 -10.29
N GLY A 45 -4.50 8.68 -11.32
CA GLY A 45 -5.00 9.99 -11.72
C GLY A 45 -4.74 11.03 -10.62
N SER A 46 -5.81 11.56 -10.01
CA SER A 46 -5.68 12.42 -8.82
C SER A 46 -5.60 11.57 -7.56
N ILE A 47 -4.41 11.46 -6.97
CA ILE A 47 -4.22 10.74 -5.70
C ILE A 47 -5.05 11.36 -4.56
N TYR A 48 -5.33 12.66 -4.63
CA TYR A 48 -6.15 13.37 -3.65
C TYR A 48 -7.64 12.99 -3.76
N ASP A 49 -8.13 12.77 -4.98
CA ASP A 49 -9.48 12.25 -5.22
C ASP A 49 -9.62 10.79 -4.76
N GLN A 50 -8.56 9.98 -4.95
CA GLN A 50 -8.49 8.64 -4.37
C GLN A 50 -8.44 8.70 -2.84
N GLN A 51 -7.76 9.68 -2.27
CA GLN A 51 -7.70 9.89 -0.82
C GLN A 51 -9.09 10.22 -0.27
N GLU A 52 -9.80 11.17 -0.85
CA GLU A 52 -11.17 11.51 -0.49
C GLU A 52 -12.10 10.29 -0.57
N LYS A 53 -12.07 9.54 -1.68
CA LYS A 53 -12.82 8.29 -1.86
C LYS A 53 -12.51 7.21 -0.82
N VAL A 54 -11.28 7.18 -0.30
CA VAL A 54 -10.87 6.28 0.79
C VAL A 54 -11.42 6.75 2.14
N PHE A 55 -11.42 8.06 2.39
CA PHE A 55 -11.97 8.64 3.62
C PHE A 55 -13.50 8.60 3.66
N ASP A 56 -14.18 8.78 2.54
CA ASP A 56 -15.65 8.71 2.40
C ASP A 56 -16.22 7.29 2.45
N ARG A 57 -15.37 6.26 2.39
CA ARG A 57 -15.82 4.88 2.55
C ARG A 57 -16.29 4.60 3.99
N LYS A 58 -17.40 3.85 4.10
CA LYS A 58 -17.91 3.33 5.38
C LYS A 58 -16.76 2.75 6.22
N PRO A 59 -16.67 3.09 7.52
CA PRO A 59 -15.56 2.74 8.41
C PRO A 59 -15.19 1.25 8.40
N PHE A 60 -16.17 0.37 8.20
CA PHE A 60 -15.99 -1.07 8.13
C PHE A 60 -15.16 -1.57 6.93
N ASN A 61 -15.03 -0.76 5.86
CA ASN A 61 -14.22 -1.11 4.69
C ASN A 61 -12.84 -0.44 4.67
N ARG A 62 -12.55 0.53 5.57
CA ARG A 62 -11.28 1.30 5.57
C ARG A 62 -10.03 0.47 5.83
N THR A 63 -10.20 -0.69 6.47
CA THR A 63 -9.08 -1.58 6.84
C THR A 63 -8.97 -2.80 5.95
N LYS A 64 -9.85 -3.00 4.96
CA LYS A 64 -9.82 -4.20 4.12
C LYS A 64 -8.54 -4.32 3.30
N ALA A 65 -8.02 -3.21 2.77
CA ALA A 65 -6.74 -3.22 2.06
C ALA A 65 -5.56 -3.48 3.01
N LEU A 66 -5.60 -2.95 4.24
CA LEU A 66 -4.57 -3.18 5.25
C LEU A 66 -4.57 -4.63 5.77
N ASP A 67 -5.75 -5.19 6.00
CA ASP A 67 -5.93 -6.59 6.40
C ASP A 67 -5.46 -7.54 5.29
N PHE A 68 -5.81 -7.22 4.03
CA PHE A 68 -5.31 -7.94 2.87
C PHE A 68 -3.78 -7.88 2.77
N LEU A 69 -3.17 -6.70 2.94
CA LEU A 69 -1.71 -6.55 2.93
C LEU A 69 -1.05 -7.34 4.08
N ARG A 70 -1.64 -7.29 5.28
CA ARG A 70 -1.19 -8.08 6.43
C ARG A 70 -1.22 -9.57 6.13
N ASN A 71 -2.33 -10.06 5.57
CA ASN A 71 -2.48 -11.47 5.20
C ASN A 71 -1.50 -11.88 4.09
N LEU A 72 -1.23 -10.99 3.12
CA LEU A 72 -0.20 -11.22 2.10
C LEU A 72 1.20 -11.34 2.70
N ILE A 73 1.59 -10.43 3.61
CA ILE A 73 2.90 -10.48 4.26
C ILE A 73 3.05 -11.76 5.06
N ILE A 74 2.04 -12.13 5.87
CA ILE A 74 2.04 -13.38 6.66
C ILE A 74 2.13 -14.60 5.74
N ARG A 75 1.41 -14.60 4.61
CA ARG A 75 1.47 -15.71 3.64
C ARG A 75 2.85 -15.84 3.02
N LYS A 76 3.45 -14.72 2.61
CA LYS A 76 4.77 -14.69 1.95
C LYS A 76 5.89 -15.05 2.94
N ASP A 77 5.75 -14.70 4.22
CA ASP A 77 6.63 -15.13 5.30
C ASP A 77 6.57 -16.66 5.52
N LYS A 78 5.35 -17.22 5.58
CA LYS A 78 5.15 -18.67 5.69
C LYS A 78 5.70 -19.45 4.49
N GLU A 79 5.52 -18.95 3.27
CA GLU A 79 6.10 -19.55 2.05
C GLU A 79 7.64 -19.50 2.05
N GLY A 80 8.25 -18.50 2.68
CA GLY A 80 9.70 -18.40 2.85
C GLY A 80 10.26 -19.44 3.83
N ARG A 81 9.54 -19.70 4.91
CA ARG A 81 9.89 -20.73 5.91
C ARG A 81 9.77 -22.16 5.36
N ASN A 82 8.70 -22.49 4.64
CA ASN A 82 8.54 -23.82 4.06
C ASN A 82 9.61 -24.18 3.01
N LYS A 83 10.29 -23.20 2.40
CA LYS A 83 11.42 -23.44 1.48
C LYS A 83 12.76 -23.68 2.16
N GLN A 84 12.87 -23.40 3.47
CA GLN A 84 14.09 -23.67 4.25
C GLN A 84 14.10 -25.07 4.86
N ASP A 85 12.93 -25.68 5.08
CA ASP A 85 12.80 -27.07 5.58
C ASP A 85 12.93 -28.15 4.48
N GLU A 86 13.04 -27.77 3.21
CA GLU A 86 13.20 -28.69 2.07
C GLU A 86 14.64 -28.71 1.50
N LYS A 87 15.63 -28.22 2.28
CA LYS A 87 17.06 -28.18 1.90
C LYS A 87 17.96 -28.91 2.89
#